data_AF-A0A367ATJ4-F1
#
_entry.id   AF-A0A367ATJ4-F1
#
_cell.length_a   1.000
_cell.length_b   1.000
_cell.length_c   1.000
_cell.angle_alpha   90.00
_cell.angle_beta   90.00
_cell.angle_gamma   90.00
#
_symmetry.space_group_name_H-M   'P 1'
#
loop_
_entity.id
_entity.type
_entity.pdbx_description
1 polymer ?
#
loop_
_entity_poly.entity_id
_entity_poly.type
_entity_poly.pdbx_seq_one_letter_code
_entity_poly.pdbx_strand_id
1 'polypeptide(L)'
;MPGRGTRGRGQGRAAALAPLSVWRMTSEQTPVVWPLIATSGLPPTGAQMGLDLLSGGAFYCDPVGWVTDDDIPVTNPNVVVFGKPGRGKSATVKAFALRMLAYGYRTLILGDTKDEYEPLCRALGVEPFVIGHGLSARVNPLAFGPLDHGWDRLDAAEARR
;
A
#
# COMPACT_ATOMS: atom_id res chain seq x y z
N MET A 1 -24.90 21.03 38.84
CA MET A 1 -24.19 21.81 37.81
C MET A 1 -24.89 23.14 37.61
N PRO A 2 -24.18 24.26 37.35
CA PRO A 2 -24.83 25.55 37.13
C PRO A 2 -25.67 25.51 35.84
N GLY A 3 -26.98 25.76 35.94
CA GLY A 3 -27.90 25.78 34.80
C GLY A 3 -27.56 26.88 33.80
N ARG A 4 -27.65 26.57 32.50
CA ARG A 4 -27.37 27.51 31.40
C ARG A 4 -28.59 28.40 31.17
N GLY A 5 -28.36 29.70 30.97
CA GLY A 5 -29.39 30.72 30.73
C GLY A 5 -29.13 32.05 31.46
N THR A 6 -29.60 33.16 30.89
CA THR A 6 -29.50 34.51 31.47
C THR A 6 -30.39 34.65 32.71
N ARG A 7 -30.01 35.50 33.66
CA ARG A 7 -30.85 35.81 34.84
C ARG A 7 -31.74 37.00 34.49
N GLY A 8 -33.05 36.86 34.64
CA GLY A 8 -34.01 37.96 34.46
C GLY A 8 -35.45 37.49 34.58
N ARG A 9 -36.37 38.38 34.97
CA ARG A 9 -37.82 38.11 34.94
C ARG A 9 -38.24 37.82 33.49
N GLY A 10 -38.90 36.69 33.26
CA GLY A 10 -39.30 36.24 31.91
C GLY A 10 -38.22 35.50 31.12
N GLN A 11 -37.03 35.28 31.68
CA GLN A 11 -35.94 34.54 31.03
C GLN A 11 -35.89 33.09 31.56
N GLY A 12 -35.84 32.11 30.65
CA GLY A 12 -35.79 30.69 31.00
C GLY A 12 -34.39 30.23 31.37
N ARG A 13 -34.24 29.54 32.50
CA ARG A 13 -33.05 28.74 32.81
C ARG A 13 -33.37 27.27 32.66
N ALA A 14 -32.52 26.57 31.92
CA ALA A 14 -32.62 25.12 31.77
C ALA A 14 -31.52 24.44 32.58
N ALA A 15 -31.90 23.52 33.47
CA ALA A 15 -30.96 22.72 34.25
C ALA A 15 -30.23 21.69 33.38
N ALA A 16 -30.85 21.27 32.28
CA ALA A 16 -30.32 20.36 31.28
C ALA A 16 -30.80 20.78 29.89
N LEU A 17 -30.03 20.47 28.85
CA LEU A 17 -30.51 20.57 27.47
C LEU A 17 -31.67 19.60 27.30
N ALA A 18 -32.69 19.99 26.52
CA ALA A 18 -33.74 19.06 26.12
C ALA A 18 -33.07 17.83 25.45
N PRO A 19 -33.46 16.60 25.83
CA PRO A 19 -32.90 15.42 25.19
C PRO A 19 -33.25 15.47 23.71
N LEU A 20 -32.24 15.61 22.86
CA LEU A 20 -32.42 15.48 21.43
C LEU A 20 -32.62 13.99 21.13
N SER A 21 -33.71 13.67 20.44
CA SER A 21 -33.95 12.32 19.96
C SER A 21 -32.95 12.03 18.84
N VAL A 22 -31.99 11.15 19.09
CA VAL A 22 -31.02 10.71 18.09
C VAL A 22 -31.66 9.60 17.27
N TRP A 23 -32.06 9.92 16.04
CA TRP A 23 -32.57 8.94 15.09
C TRP A 23 -31.41 8.47 14.21
N ARG A 24 -31.24 7.15 14.09
CA ARG A 24 -30.34 6.53 13.10
C ARG A 24 -31.19 6.02 11.95
N MET A 25 -30.82 6.38 10.73
CA MET A 25 -31.48 5.96 9.50
C MET A 25 -30.39 5.73 8.43
N THR A 26 -30.63 4.84 7.48
CA THR A 26 -29.70 4.62 6.38
C THR A 26 -29.74 5.81 5.42
N SER A 27 -28.62 6.12 4.77
CA SER A 27 -28.52 7.21 3.79
C SER A 27 -29.44 7.03 2.59
N GLU A 28 -29.94 5.81 2.35
CA GLU A 28 -30.88 5.49 1.27
C GLU A 28 -32.29 6.06 1.50
N GLN A 29 -32.69 6.29 2.75
CA GLN A 29 -34.10 6.57 3.08
C GLN A 29 -34.38 8.02 3.51
N THR A 30 -33.36 8.89 3.64
CA THR A 30 -33.53 10.27 4.13
C THR A 30 -32.94 11.30 3.16
N PRO A 31 -33.72 12.28 2.66
CA PRO A 31 -33.18 13.40 1.89
C PRO A 31 -32.53 14.41 2.84
N VAL A 32 -31.30 14.11 3.24
CA VAL A 32 -30.43 15.04 3.99
C VAL A 32 -29.18 15.29 3.14
N VAL A 33 -28.49 16.40 3.38
CA VAL A 33 -27.22 16.69 2.70
C VAL A 33 -26.10 16.22 3.61
N TRP A 34 -25.19 15.39 3.09
CA TRP A 34 -23.97 14.98 3.79
C TRP A 34 -22.78 15.72 3.19
N PRO A 35 -22.49 16.95 3.64
CA PRO A 35 -21.45 17.79 3.02
C PRO A 35 -20.02 17.32 3.30
N LEU A 36 -19.84 16.15 3.92
CA LEU A 36 -18.56 15.57 4.34
C LEU A 36 -18.42 14.09 3.90
N ILE A 37 -19.05 13.69 2.79
CA ILE A 37 -18.76 12.39 2.16
C ILE A 37 -17.41 12.49 1.48
N ALA A 38 -16.47 11.70 1.96
CA ALA A 38 -15.18 11.58 1.33
C ALA A 38 -15.29 10.79 0.02
N THR A 39 -14.38 11.06 -0.92
CA THR A 39 -14.35 10.35 -2.21
C THR A 39 -14.14 8.86 -1.95
N SER A 40 -14.56 7.99 -2.88
CA SER A 40 -14.11 6.60 -2.82
C SER A 40 -12.58 6.56 -2.93
N GLY A 41 -11.94 5.82 -2.02
CA GLY A 41 -10.51 5.52 -2.14
C GLY A 41 -10.25 4.52 -3.26
N LEU A 42 -8.98 4.15 -3.45
CA LEU A 42 -8.61 3.06 -4.36
C LEU A 42 -9.29 1.74 -3.94
N PRO A 43 -9.57 0.84 -4.90
CA PRO A 43 -10.14 -0.47 -4.59
C PRO A 43 -9.32 -1.20 -3.52
N PRO A 44 -9.96 -2.02 -2.68
CA PRO A 44 -9.29 -2.75 -1.61
C PRO A 44 -8.50 -3.96 -2.14
N THR A 45 -7.60 -3.72 -3.09
CA THR A 45 -6.75 -4.73 -3.74
C THR A 45 -5.32 -4.66 -3.21
N GLY A 46 -4.73 -5.82 -2.93
CA GLY A 46 -3.37 -5.95 -2.42
C GLY A 46 -3.15 -5.41 -1.00
N ALA A 47 -1.97 -4.82 -0.77
CA ALA A 47 -1.49 -4.53 0.58
C ALA A 47 -2.18 -3.28 1.16
N GLN A 48 -2.83 -3.40 2.33
CA GLN A 48 -3.24 -2.23 3.10
C GLN A 48 -1.99 -1.51 3.65
N MET A 49 -1.78 -0.27 3.24
CA MET A 49 -0.58 0.50 3.54
C MET A 49 -0.81 1.63 4.56
N GLY A 50 -2.05 2.09 4.72
CA GLY A 50 -2.37 3.11 5.70
C GLY A 50 -3.74 3.73 5.46
N LEU A 51 -3.81 5.06 5.62
CA LEU A 51 -4.98 5.86 5.32
C LEU A 51 -4.68 6.72 4.09
N ASP A 52 -5.64 6.79 3.17
CA ASP A 52 -5.60 7.77 2.09
C ASP A 52 -6.01 9.13 2.67
N LEU A 53 -5.18 10.15 2.38
CA LEU A 53 -5.37 11.49 2.90
C LEU A 53 -6.63 12.17 2.33
N LEU A 54 -7.01 11.85 1.09
CA LEU A 54 -8.11 12.52 0.40
C LEU A 54 -9.46 11.87 0.74
N SER A 55 -9.55 10.54 0.69
CA SER A 55 -10.78 9.82 1.07
C SER A 55 -10.93 9.61 2.58
N GLY A 56 -9.86 9.73 3.36
CA GLY A 56 -9.86 9.30 4.77
C GLY A 56 -10.09 7.80 4.99
N GLY A 57 -10.25 7.04 3.90
CA GLY A 57 -10.42 5.58 3.92
C GLY A 57 -9.08 4.85 4.03
N ALA A 58 -9.15 3.52 4.06
CA ALA A 58 -7.95 2.69 4.00
C ALA A 58 -7.28 2.81 2.62
N PHE A 59 -5.96 3.04 2.62
CA PHE A 59 -5.15 3.03 1.41
C PHE A 59 -4.62 1.62 1.16
N TYR A 60 -4.97 1.06 0.01
CA TYR A 60 -4.48 -0.23 -0.48
C TYR A 60 -3.56 -0.01 -1.67
N CYS A 61 -2.47 -0.76 -1.72
CA CYS A 61 -1.42 -0.65 -2.72
C CYS A 61 -1.32 -1.97 -3.50
N ASP A 62 -1.73 -1.94 -4.77
CA ASP A 62 -1.58 -3.04 -5.72
C ASP A 62 -1.28 -2.51 -7.13
N PRO A 63 -0.01 -2.18 -7.42
CA PRO A 63 0.34 -1.55 -8.69
C PRO A 63 0.03 -2.42 -9.92
N VAL A 64 0.06 -3.75 -9.77
CA VAL A 64 -0.32 -4.66 -10.84
C VAL A 64 -1.84 -4.67 -10.98
N GLY A 65 -2.57 -4.77 -9.87
CA GLY A 65 -4.03 -4.68 -9.85
C GLY A 65 -4.57 -3.38 -10.45
N TRP A 66 -3.89 -2.26 -10.19
CA TRP A 66 -4.27 -0.94 -10.74
C TRP A 66 -4.14 -0.85 -12.26
N VAL A 67 -3.17 -1.56 -12.85
CA VAL A 67 -2.97 -1.54 -14.31
C VAL A 67 -3.96 -2.48 -15.02
N THR A 68 -4.47 -3.49 -14.31
CA THR A 68 -5.47 -4.42 -14.85
C THR A 68 -6.91 -3.93 -14.69
N ASP A 69 -7.12 -2.82 -13.99
CA ASP A 69 -8.42 -2.22 -13.74
C ASP A 69 -8.63 -1.04 -14.69
N ASP A 70 -9.56 -1.19 -15.65
CA ASP A 70 -9.85 -0.17 -16.66
C ASP A 70 -10.41 1.14 -16.06
N ASP A 71 -10.94 1.10 -14.83
CA ASP A 71 -11.44 2.28 -14.12
C ASP A 71 -10.30 3.12 -13.48
N ILE A 72 -9.08 2.58 -13.44
CA ILE A 72 -7.92 3.25 -12.85
C ILE A 72 -6.97 3.73 -13.96
N PRO A 73 -6.68 5.04 -14.08
CA PRO A 73 -5.87 5.59 -15.16
C PRO A 73 -4.36 5.40 -14.90
N VAL A 74 -3.92 4.16 -14.64
CA VAL A 74 -2.51 3.79 -14.42
C VAL A 74 -2.09 2.77 -15.47
N THR A 75 -1.07 3.09 -16.25
CA THR A 75 -0.60 2.23 -17.36
C THR A 75 0.64 1.43 -17.05
N ASN A 76 1.28 1.69 -15.90
CA ASN A 76 2.55 1.08 -15.53
C ASN A 76 2.57 0.73 -14.03
N PRO A 77 2.94 -0.51 -13.66
CA PRO A 77 2.94 -0.96 -12.26
C PRO A 77 4.17 -0.47 -11.47
N ASN A 78 5.08 0.30 -12.08
CA ASN A 78 6.28 0.79 -11.42
C ASN A 78 5.95 1.79 -10.31
N VAL A 79 6.47 1.53 -9.12
CA VAL A 79 6.34 2.43 -7.96
C VAL A 79 7.70 2.99 -7.58
N VAL A 80 7.75 4.31 -7.36
CA VAL A 80 8.94 4.99 -6.85
C VAL A 80 8.64 5.54 -5.45
N VAL A 81 9.43 5.16 -4.46
CA VAL A 81 9.24 5.56 -3.06
C VAL A 81 10.30 6.58 -2.64
N PHE A 82 9.85 7.81 -2.37
CA PHE A 82 10.70 8.89 -1.87
C PHE A 82 10.51 9.12 -0.38
N GLY A 83 11.58 9.51 0.30
CA GLY A 83 11.53 9.86 1.72
C GLY A 83 12.88 10.33 2.24
N LYS A 84 12.85 11.34 3.12
CA LYS A 84 14.04 11.82 3.83
C LYS A 84 14.66 10.69 4.67
N PRO A 85 15.99 10.62 4.80
CA PRO A 85 16.62 9.68 5.73
C PRO A 85 15.99 9.75 7.12
N GLY A 86 15.71 8.59 7.72
CA GLY A 86 15.08 8.47 9.05
C GLY A 86 13.55 8.65 9.08
N ARG A 87 12.86 8.77 7.93
CA ARG A 87 11.38 8.92 7.87
C ARG A 87 10.62 7.63 7.57
N GLY A 88 11.24 6.47 7.80
CA GLY A 88 10.54 5.18 7.67
C GLY A 88 10.41 4.63 6.25
N LYS A 89 11.09 5.20 5.24
CA LYS A 89 11.08 4.69 3.84
C LYS A 89 11.33 3.17 3.77
N SER A 90 12.41 2.68 4.36
CA SER A 90 12.74 1.25 4.35
C SER A 90 11.69 0.42 5.10
N ALA A 91 11.12 0.94 6.19
CA ALA A 91 10.05 0.24 6.92
C ALA A 91 8.78 0.11 6.07
N THR A 92 8.40 1.17 5.36
CA THR A 92 7.27 1.16 4.43
C THR A 92 7.48 0.17 3.28
N VAL A 93 8.66 0.15 2.67
CA VAL A 93 8.96 -0.78 1.56
C VAL A 93 8.96 -2.23 2.04
N LYS A 94 9.55 -2.53 3.21
CA LYS A 94 9.53 -3.88 3.80
C LYS A 94 8.11 -4.33 4.14
N ALA A 95 7.31 -3.46 4.73
CA ALA A 95 5.91 -3.75 5.04
C ALA A 95 5.09 -4.00 3.77
N PHE A 96 5.30 -3.20 2.72
CA PHE A 96 4.68 -3.40 1.43
C PHE A 96 5.05 -4.77 0.84
N ALA A 97 6.35 -5.07 0.72
CA ALA A 97 6.83 -6.35 0.20
C ALA A 97 6.24 -7.53 0.97
N LEU A 98 6.34 -7.53 2.31
CA LEU A 98 5.86 -8.62 3.15
C LEU A 98 4.34 -8.83 3.01
N ARG A 99 3.55 -7.74 2.95
CA ARG A 99 2.10 -7.83 2.77
C ARG A 99 1.72 -8.37 1.39
N MET A 100 2.45 -7.99 0.35
CA MET A 100 2.20 -8.47 -1.02
C MET A 100 2.48 -9.97 -1.18
N LEU A 101 3.40 -10.55 -0.39
CA LEU A 101 3.63 -12.00 -0.39
C LEU A 101 2.35 -12.80 -0.08
N ALA A 102 1.47 -12.28 0.78
CA ALA A 102 0.21 -12.93 1.12
C ALA A 102 -0.76 -13.04 -0.06
N TYR A 103 -0.57 -12.19 -1.08
CA TYR A 103 -1.36 -12.18 -2.32
C TYR A 103 -0.67 -12.97 -3.45
N GLY A 104 0.39 -13.73 -3.15
CA GLY A 104 1.10 -14.57 -4.12
C GLY A 104 2.14 -13.83 -4.97
N TYR A 105 2.36 -12.54 -4.72
CA TYR A 105 3.44 -11.80 -5.36
C TYR A 105 4.80 -12.30 -4.88
N ARG A 106 5.79 -12.29 -5.78
CA ARG A 106 7.18 -12.59 -5.46
C ARG A 106 7.98 -11.30 -5.38
N THR A 107 8.83 -11.18 -4.37
CA THR A 107 9.72 -10.02 -4.20
C THR A 107 11.16 -10.42 -4.49
N LEU A 108 11.81 -9.67 -5.37
CA LEU A 108 13.26 -9.75 -5.62
C LEU A 108 13.90 -8.44 -5.15
N ILE A 109 14.84 -8.53 -4.21
CA ILE A 109 15.60 -7.39 -3.72
C ILE A 109 16.95 -7.38 -4.43
N LEU A 110 17.21 -6.33 -5.19
CA LEU A 110 18.48 -6.11 -5.89
C LEU A 110 19.29 -5.06 -5.14
N GLY A 111 20.55 -5.35 -4.84
CA GLY A 111 21.48 -4.37 -4.29
C GLY A 111 21.20 -3.95 -2.85
N ASP A 112 21.02 -4.92 -1.95
CA ASP A 112 20.90 -4.68 -0.51
C ASP A 112 22.26 -4.30 0.13
N THR A 113 22.78 -3.12 -0.24
CA THR A 113 24.11 -2.64 0.17
C THR A 113 24.27 -2.39 1.67
N LYS A 114 23.17 -2.38 2.43
CA LYS A 114 23.14 -2.10 3.87
C LYS A 114 22.64 -3.28 4.68
N ASP A 115 22.50 -4.45 4.05
CA ASP A 115 21.97 -5.68 4.65
C ASP A 115 20.64 -5.44 5.40
N GLU A 116 19.80 -4.55 4.85
CA GLU A 116 18.54 -4.16 5.47
C GLU A 116 17.48 -5.26 5.30
N TYR A 117 17.54 -6.05 4.23
CA TYR A 117 16.55 -7.07 3.87
C TYR A 117 17.03 -8.49 4.16
N GLU A 118 18.33 -8.73 4.34
CA GLU A 118 18.86 -10.03 4.70
C GLU A 118 18.16 -10.69 5.92
N PRO A 119 17.92 -9.99 7.05
CA PRO A 119 17.16 -10.57 8.18
C PRO A 119 15.72 -10.93 7.81
N LEU A 120 15.09 -10.15 6.92
CA LEU A 120 13.74 -10.40 6.43
C LEU A 120 13.68 -11.67 5.58
N CYS A 121 14.63 -11.84 4.65
CA CYS A 121 14.74 -13.04 3.84
C CYS A 121 14.91 -14.28 4.70
N ARG A 122 15.84 -14.24 5.67
CA ARG A 122 16.07 -15.37 6.59
C ARG A 122 14.85 -15.68 7.45
N ALA A 123 14.13 -14.67 7.91
CA ALA A 123 12.88 -14.88 8.65
C ALA A 123 11.79 -15.57 7.80
N LEU A 124 11.85 -15.42 6.47
CA LEU A 124 10.99 -16.11 5.51
C LEU A 124 11.56 -17.45 5.04
N GLY A 125 12.66 -17.92 5.63
CA GLY A 125 13.34 -19.18 5.24
C GLY A 125 14.09 -19.10 3.91
N VAL A 126 14.39 -17.91 3.42
CA VAL A 126 15.14 -17.67 2.18
C VAL A 126 16.57 -17.29 2.53
N GLU A 127 17.55 -18.03 2.00
CA GLU A 127 18.96 -17.64 2.11
C GLU A 127 19.31 -16.64 1.00
N PRO A 128 19.75 -15.41 1.32
CA PRO A 128 20.14 -14.42 0.32
C PRO A 128 21.44 -14.79 -0.40
N PHE A 129 21.54 -14.43 -1.67
CA PHE A 129 22.81 -14.48 -2.39
C PHE A 129 23.68 -13.27 -2.04
N VAL A 130 24.73 -13.50 -1.25
CA VAL A 130 25.67 -12.44 -0.86
C VAL A 130 26.86 -12.43 -1.81
N ILE A 131 27.03 -11.34 -2.56
CA ILE A 131 28.12 -11.17 -3.52
C ILE A 131 29.18 -10.26 -2.92
N GLY A 132 30.41 -10.74 -2.83
CA GLY A 132 31.50 -10.00 -2.21
C GLY A 132 32.86 -10.69 -2.41
N HIS A 133 33.92 -9.94 -2.11
CA HIS A 133 35.29 -10.46 -2.26
C HIS A 133 35.52 -11.62 -1.28
N GLY A 134 36.04 -12.74 -1.78
CA GLY A 134 36.30 -13.94 -0.96
C GLY A 134 35.08 -14.81 -0.62
N LEU A 135 33.85 -14.38 -0.96
CA LEU A 135 32.65 -15.21 -0.79
C LEU A 135 32.57 -16.29 -1.87
N SER A 136 31.68 -17.27 -1.74
CA SER A 136 31.52 -18.35 -2.72
C SER A 136 30.56 -18.00 -3.86
N ALA A 137 29.54 -17.17 -3.60
CA ALA A 137 28.55 -16.81 -4.61
C ALA A 137 29.19 -15.99 -5.74
N ARG A 138 28.85 -16.33 -6.98
CA ARG A 138 29.33 -15.67 -8.20
C ARG A 138 28.14 -15.42 -9.12
N VAL A 139 28.11 -14.26 -9.74
CA VAL A 139 27.21 -13.95 -10.86
C VAL A 139 28.08 -13.77 -12.09
N ASN A 140 27.79 -14.52 -13.15
CA ASN A 140 28.47 -14.40 -14.43
C ASN A 140 27.60 -13.55 -15.38
N PRO A 141 27.97 -12.30 -15.69
CA PRO A 141 27.24 -11.47 -16.62
C PRO A 141 27.25 -12.01 -18.06
N LEU A 142 28.20 -12.89 -18.39
CA LEU A 142 28.32 -13.54 -19.71
C LEU A 142 27.51 -14.84 -19.79
N ALA A 143 26.88 -15.28 -18.69
CA ALA A 143 26.01 -16.44 -18.75
C ALA A 143 24.75 -16.08 -19.53
N PHE A 144 24.41 -16.90 -20.53
CA PHE A 144 23.16 -16.78 -21.29
C PHE A 144 21.91 -16.92 -20.41
N GLY A 145 22.06 -17.50 -19.21
CA GLY A 145 20.97 -17.65 -18.26
C GLY A 145 19.89 -18.58 -18.83
N PRO A 146 18.59 -18.31 -18.58
CA PRO A 146 17.51 -19.14 -19.11
C PRO A 146 17.47 -19.25 -20.65
N LEU A 147 18.14 -18.34 -21.38
CA LEU A 147 18.24 -18.40 -22.84
C LEU A 147 19.10 -19.58 -23.33
N ASP A 148 19.97 -20.12 -22.48
CA ASP A 148 20.78 -21.31 -22.80
C ASP A 148 19.90 -22.58 -22.96
N HIS A 149 18.73 -22.62 -22.30
CA HIS A 149 17.80 -23.73 -22.43
C HIS A 149 17.17 -23.79 -23.82
N GLY A 150 17.71 -24.65 -24.68
CA GLY A 150 17.23 -24.82 -26.06
C GLY A 150 17.86 -23.84 -27.04
N TRP A 151 18.94 -23.16 -26.66
CA TRP A 151 19.69 -22.26 -27.54
C TRP A 151 20.11 -22.94 -28.86
N ASP A 152 20.55 -24.20 -28.77
CA ASP A 152 20.93 -25.04 -29.93
C ASP A 152 19.78 -25.34 -30.90
N ARG A 153 18.53 -25.05 -30.50
CA ARG A 153 17.30 -25.34 -31.24
C ARG A 153 16.54 -24.08 -31.68
N LEU A 154 17.01 -22.89 -31.31
CA LEU A 154 16.41 -21.64 -31.74
C LEU A 154 16.70 -21.43 -33.23
N ASP A 155 15.66 -21.21 -34.03
CA ASP A 155 15.83 -20.94 -35.45
C ASP A 155 16.49 -19.56 -35.67
N ALA A 156 17.15 -19.38 -36.81
CA ALA A 156 17.91 -18.15 -37.10
C ALA A 156 17.03 -16.88 -37.27
N ALA A 157 15.72 -17.03 -37.46
CA ALA A 157 14.72 -15.96 -37.51
C ALA A 157 14.18 -15.61 -36.11
N GLU A 158 14.06 -16.57 -35.19
CA GLU A 158 13.72 -16.33 -33.79
C GLU A 158 14.85 -15.65 -33.02
N ALA A 159 16.11 -15.97 -33.33
CA ALA A 159 17.29 -15.34 -32.71
C ALA A 159 17.49 -13.84 -33.10
N ARG A 160 16.75 -13.33 -34.09
CA ARG A 160 16.83 -11.94 -34.59
C ARG A 160 15.63 -11.07 -34.24
N ARG A 161 14.60 -11.62 -33.58
CA ARG A 161 13.46 -10.84 -33.03
C ARG A 161 13.79 -10.30 -31.65
#